data_AF-V5GYX5-F1
#
_entry.id   AF-V5GYX5-F1
#
_cell.length_a   1.000
_cell.length_b   1.000
_cell.length_c   1.000
_cell.angle_alpha   90.00
_cell.angle_beta   90.00
_cell.angle_gamma   90.00
#
_symmetry.space_group_name_H-M   'P 1'
#
loop_
_entity.id
_entity.type
_entity.pdbx_description
1 polymer ?
#
loop_
_entity_poly.entity_id
_entity_poly.type
_entity_poly.pdbx_seq_one_letter_code
_entity_poly.pdbx_strand_id
1 'polypeptide(L)'
;MCYGSLSRLASGFCPLSVSADHFKGTARTFQHLRLLDQEQYQTSAVLGSALDSFYCGLKLKNQPLDLTQLLGQLTGVGRRMASLSCSFPLGLPENGLLENHSCIPVPLTPGAVADARQDISLAVVRGCPQDLISRLPRSVQDPGEVVHRFADKMCGGGLAWLMRVENPTRTANGFPAIFDEAVTPRGLISKHPREKNTGVALVPSLVCVQSGSGTARGLQEVVHAGSSLDLQRFHRCTLAGTEPDAFKEALNAVQELASDYDLGL
;
A
#
# COMPACT_ATOMS: atom_id res chain seq x y z
N MET A 1 2.56 -6.07 -22.37
CA MET A 1 3.86 -5.44 -22.70
C MET A 1 4.60 -4.94 -21.46
N CYS A 2 4.21 -3.82 -20.82
CA CYS A 2 4.98 -3.24 -19.71
C CYS A 2 5.27 -4.21 -18.55
N TYR A 3 4.28 -4.96 -18.08
CA TYR A 3 4.47 -5.97 -17.04
C TYR A 3 5.46 -7.06 -17.44
N GLY A 4 5.45 -7.52 -18.70
CA GLY A 4 6.45 -8.48 -19.20
C GLY A 4 7.87 -7.91 -19.20
N SER A 5 8.04 -6.64 -19.59
CA SER A 5 9.33 -5.96 -19.50
C SER A 5 9.79 -5.76 -18.05
N LEU A 6 8.89 -5.35 -17.15
CA LEU A 6 9.18 -5.17 -15.73
C LEU A 6 9.57 -6.49 -15.05
N SER A 7 8.87 -7.59 -15.36
CA SER A 7 9.21 -8.93 -14.86
C SER A 7 10.67 -9.31 -15.16
N ARG A 8 11.13 -9.00 -16.38
CA ARG A 8 12.47 -9.36 -16.86
C ARG A 8 13.57 -8.40 -16.42
N LEU A 9 13.28 -7.10 -16.38
CA LEU A 9 14.30 -6.05 -16.24
C LEU A 9 14.35 -5.42 -14.84
N ALA A 10 13.28 -5.48 -14.06
CA ALA A 10 13.24 -4.90 -12.73
C ALA A 10 13.62 -5.94 -11.67
N SER A 11 14.38 -5.52 -10.65
CA SER A 11 14.65 -6.35 -9.47
C SER A 11 13.37 -6.63 -8.69
N GLY A 12 12.48 -5.63 -8.64
CA GLY A 12 11.10 -5.73 -8.18
C GLY A 12 10.33 -4.45 -8.53
N PHE A 13 9.01 -4.51 -8.56
CA PHE A 13 8.15 -3.36 -8.89
C PHE A 13 6.84 -3.40 -8.09
N CYS A 14 6.25 -2.23 -7.90
CA CYS A 14 4.96 -2.07 -7.23
C CYS A 14 4.12 -1.07 -8.04
N PRO A 15 3.13 -1.53 -8.82
CA PRO A 15 2.24 -0.62 -9.52
C PRO A 15 1.32 0.06 -8.50
N LEU A 16 1.11 1.36 -8.68
CA LEU A 16 0.36 2.18 -7.73
C LEU A 16 -0.86 2.82 -8.38
N SER A 17 -2.01 2.67 -7.73
CA SER A 17 -3.29 3.27 -8.10
C SER A 17 -4.23 3.27 -6.90
N VAL A 18 -5.06 4.30 -6.79
CA VAL A 18 -6.20 4.27 -5.86
C VAL A 18 -7.38 3.43 -6.38
N SER A 19 -7.31 3.02 -7.65
CA SER A 19 -8.34 2.19 -8.29
C SER A 19 -8.22 0.74 -7.84
N ALA A 20 -9.36 0.08 -7.71
CA ALA A 20 -9.47 -1.33 -7.38
C ALA A 20 -8.95 -2.23 -8.51
N ASP A 21 -9.20 -1.83 -9.75
CA ASP A 21 -8.95 -2.61 -10.96
C ASP A 21 -8.01 -1.87 -11.91
N HIS A 22 -7.32 -2.59 -12.80
CA HIS A 22 -6.44 -1.99 -13.81
C HIS A 22 -7.24 -1.26 -14.91
N PHE A 23 -8.42 -1.75 -15.26
CA PHE A 23 -9.13 -1.33 -16.47
C PHE A 23 -10.46 -0.62 -16.22
N LYS A 24 -11.14 -0.89 -15.10
CA LYS A 24 -12.48 -0.33 -14.82
C LYS A 24 -12.43 1.04 -14.15
N GLY A 25 -11.32 1.38 -13.49
CA GLY A 25 -11.15 2.67 -12.82
C GLY A 25 -12.01 2.87 -11.56
N THR A 26 -12.58 1.81 -10.99
CA THR A 26 -13.37 1.86 -9.76
C THR A 26 -12.50 2.34 -8.60
N ALA A 27 -12.78 3.52 -8.02
CA ALA A 27 -12.01 4.02 -6.89
C ALA A 27 -12.24 3.16 -5.62
N ARG A 28 -11.17 2.88 -4.87
CA ARG A 28 -11.30 2.22 -3.56
C ARG A 28 -11.82 3.22 -2.53
N THR A 29 -12.60 2.71 -1.59
CA THR A 29 -13.06 3.48 -0.44
C THR A 29 -12.00 3.48 0.65
N PHE A 30 -11.65 4.66 1.14
CA PHE A 30 -10.73 4.84 2.26
C PHE A 30 -11.51 5.27 3.49
N GLN A 31 -11.17 4.69 4.64
CA GLN A 31 -11.77 5.12 5.91
C GLN A 31 -11.32 6.55 6.20
N HIS A 32 -12.27 7.42 6.52
CA HIS A 32 -12.05 8.82 6.89
C HIS A 32 -11.51 9.74 5.79
N LEU A 33 -11.47 9.28 4.54
CA LEU A 33 -11.19 10.13 3.38
C LEU A 33 -12.42 10.23 2.48
N ARG A 34 -12.64 11.42 1.94
CA ARG A 34 -13.64 11.75 0.92
C ARG A 34 -12.90 12.11 -0.36
N LEU A 35 -12.64 11.11 -1.20
CA LEU A 35 -12.06 11.31 -2.52
C LEU A 35 -13.18 11.62 -3.52
N LEU A 36 -12.94 12.61 -4.36
CA LEU A 36 -13.79 12.93 -5.51
C LEU A 36 -13.33 12.09 -6.70
N ASP A 37 -14.31 11.59 -7.47
CA ASP A 37 -14.02 10.80 -8.65
C ASP A 37 -13.17 11.60 -9.66
N GLN A 38 -12.11 10.97 -10.15
CA GLN A 38 -11.20 11.50 -11.18
C GLN A 38 -10.36 12.74 -10.80
N GLU A 39 -10.31 13.13 -9.53
CA GLU A 39 -9.44 14.23 -9.09
C GLU A 39 -7.99 13.75 -8.86
N GLN A 40 -7.11 14.08 -9.83
CA GLN A 40 -5.73 13.58 -9.86
C GLN A 40 -4.89 14.09 -8.68
N TYR A 41 -5.16 15.30 -8.18
CA TYR A 41 -4.38 15.88 -7.10
C TYR A 41 -4.66 15.19 -5.75
N GLN A 42 -5.92 14.81 -5.48
CA GLN A 42 -6.35 14.04 -4.32
C GLN A 42 -5.76 12.63 -4.33
N THR A 43 -5.84 11.94 -5.46
CA THR A 43 -5.26 10.60 -5.61
C THR A 43 -3.73 10.64 -5.47
N SER A 44 -3.07 11.64 -6.08
CA SER A 44 -1.63 11.86 -5.94
C SER A 44 -1.23 12.18 -4.50
N ALA A 45 -2.05 12.91 -3.74
CA ALA A 45 -1.80 13.20 -2.34
C ALA A 45 -1.82 11.93 -1.46
N VAL A 46 -2.75 11.01 -1.72
CA VAL A 46 -2.81 9.71 -1.02
C VAL A 46 -1.61 8.84 -1.38
N LEU A 47 -1.32 8.67 -2.68
CA LEU A 47 -0.17 7.87 -3.14
C LEU A 47 1.15 8.45 -2.65
N GLY A 48 1.31 9.77 -2.74
CA GLY A 48 2.49 10.50 -2.25
C GLY A 48 2.67 10.37 -0.74
N SER A 49 1.58 10.42 0.04
CA SER A 49 1.65 10.21 1.49
C SER A 49 2.08 8.79 1.86
N ALA A 50 1.59 7.79 1.13
CA ALA A 50 1.97 6.40 1.35
C ALA A 50 3.45 6.15 0.99
N LEU A 51 3.90 6.70 -0.15
CA LEU A 51 5.30 6.63 -0.58
C LEU A 51 6.23 7.38 0.38
N ASP A 52 5.86 8.59 0.82
CA ASP A 52 6.65 9.34 1.79
C ASP A 52 6.80 8.57 3.10
N SER A 53 5.72 7.98 3.61
CA SER A 53 5.78 7.12 4.79
C SER A 53 6.68 5.91 4.60
N PHE A 54 6.58 5.22 3.46
CA PHE A 54 7.45 4.10 3.12
C PHE A 54 8.93 4.50 3.06
N TYR A 55 9.25 5.54 2.29
CA TYR A 55 10.62 6.04 2.14
C TYR A 55 11.20 6.59 3.46
N CYS A 56 10.39 7.22 4.30
CA CYS A 56 10.82 7.63 5.63
C CYS A 56 11.26 6.42 6.46
N GLY A 57 10.53 5.30 6.39
CA GLY A 57 10.91 4.04 7.01
C GLY A 57 12.26 3.53 6.51
N LEU A 58 12.46 3.46 5.19
CA LEU A 58 13.73 3.00 4.59
C LEU A 58 14.95 3.86 4.98
N LYS A 59 14.74 5.16 5.26
CA LYS A 59 15.80 6.12 5.58
C LYS A 59 16.02 6.32 7.09
N LEU A 60 15.42 5.49 7.95
CA LEU A 60 15.62 5.58 9.39
C LEU A 60 17.08 5.28 9.77
N LYS A 61 17.78 6.30 10.30
CA LYS A 61 19.17 6.15 10.75
C LYS A 61 19.34 5.18 11.93
N ASN A 62 18.33 5.12 12.80
CA ASN A 62 18.36 4.30 14.01
C ASN A 62 18.03 2.83 13.72
N GLN A 63 17.46 2.54 12.55
CA GLN A 63 17.07 1.20 12.12
C GLN A 63 17.30 1.11 10.61
N PRO A 64 18.56 1.01 10.15
CA PRO A 64 18.86 0.93 8.73
C PRO A 64 18.32 -0.40 8.18
N LEU A 65 17.60 -0.33 7.06
CA LEU A 65 17.14 -1.50 6.31
C LEU A 65 17.89 -1.56 4.98
N ASP A 66 18.56 -2.68 4.70
CA ASP A 66 19.16 -2.90 3.38
C ASP A 66 18.06 -3.20 2.36
N LEU A 67 17.96 -2.35 1.34
CA LEU A 67 17.00 -2.50 0.25
C LEU A 67 17.24 -3.79 -0.53
N THR A 68 18.50 -4.24 -0.64
CA THR A 68 18.85 -5.47 -1.37
C THR A 68 18.28 -6.69 -0.65
N GLN A 69 18.44 -6.74 0.68
CA GLN A 69 17.86 -7.79 1.52
C GLN A 69 16.33 -7.76 1.49
N LEU A 70 15.72 -6.56 1.61
CA LEU A 70 14.27 -6.40 1.52
C LEU A 70 13.73 -6.93 0.20
N LEU A 71 14.33 -6.49 -0.92
CA LEU A 71 13.94 -6.94 -2.25
C LEU A 71 14.11 -8.45 -2.38
N GLY A 72 15.27 -9.00 -2.01
CA GLY A 72 15.52 -10.44 -2.10
C GLY A 72 14.48 -11.31 -1.39
N GLN A 73 13.92 -10.83 -0.28
CA GLN A 73 12.84 -11.55 0.40
C GLN A 73 11.46 -11.29 -0.22
N LEU A 74 11.12 -10.05 -0.61
CA LEU A 74 9.86 -9.73 -1.29
C LEU A 74 9.74 -10.39 -2.67
N THR A 75 10.87 -10.57 -3.36
CA THR A 75 10.97 -11.09 -4.73
C THR A 75 11.54 -12.51 -4.77
N GLY A 76 11.41 -13.26 -3.68
CA GLY A 76 11.81 -14.66 -3.65
C GLY A 76 11.01 -15.53 -4.61
N VAL A 77 11.59 -16.65 -5.08
CA VAL A 77 10.89 -17.67 -5.88
C VAL A 77 10.31 -17.11 -7.21
N GLY A 78 11.08 -16.30 -7.94
CA GLY A 78 10.66 -15.78 -9.25
C GLY A 78 9.72 -14.57 -9.20
N ARG A 79 9.10 -14.29 -8.06
CA ARG A 79 8.23 -13.13 -7.82
C ARG A 79 8.97 -11.82 -8.10
N ARG A 80 8.27 -10.83 -8.65
CA ARG A 80 8.83 -9.50 -8.98
C ARG A 80 7.92 -8.34 -8.60
N MET A 81 6.63 -8.58 -8.51
CA MET A 81 5.62 -7.61 -8.09
C MET A 81 5.40 -7.65 -6.57
N ALA A 82 5.30 -6.49 -5.95
CA ALA A 82 4.81 -6.33 -4.59
C ALA A 82 3.52 -5.51 -4.58
N SER A 83 2.70 -5.70 -3.56
CA SER A 83 1.53 -4.86 -3.28
C SER A 83 1.87 -3.86 -2.19
N LEU A 84 1.51 -2.60 -2.40
CA LEU A 84 1.59 -1.57 -1.38
C LEU A 84 0.18 -1.28 -0.87
N SER A 85 -0.01 -1.29 0.44
CA SER A 85 -1.28 -1.02 1.11
C SER A 85 -1.08 0.11 2.12
N CYS A 86 -2.10 0.95 2.34
CA CYS A 86 -2.02 2.03 3.32
C CYS A 86 -3.30 2.23 4.14
N SER A 87 -3.11 2.69 5.37
CA SER A 87 -4.15 3.27 6.22
C SER A 87 -3.76 4.71 6.53
N PHE A 88 -4.47 5.66 5.92
CA PHE A 88 -4.19 7.09 5.98
C PHE A 88 -5.52 7.86 6.00
N PRO A 89 -5.95 8.43 7.14
CA PRO A 89 -5.32 8.35 8.46
C PRO A 89 -5.35 6.92 9.03
N LEU A 90 -4.55 6.65 10.08
CA LEU A 90 -4.51 5.34 10.75
C LEU A 90 -5.88 4.88 11.32
N GLY A 91 -6.80 5.82 11.54
CA GLY A 91 -8.13 5.54 12.11
C GLY A 91 -8.15 5.40 13.64
N LEU A 92 -7.04 5.75 14.33
CA LEU A 92 -6.92 5.61 15.77
C LEU A 92 -7.81 6.64 16.51
N PRO A 93 -8.68 6.21 17.44
CA PRO A 93 -9.50 7.15 18.22
C PRO A 93 -8.67 8.01 19.18
N GLU A 94 -9.10 9.24 19.49
CA GLU A 94 -8.39 10.18 20.39
C GLU A 94 -8.08 9.59 21.78
N ASN A 95 -8.96 8.71 22.27
CA ASN A 95 -8.82 8.03 23.56
C ASN A 95 -8.60 6.52 23.43
N GLY A 96 -8.35 6.04 22.21
CA GLY A 96 -8.15 4.63 21.89
C GLY A 96 -6.70 4.21 22.07
N LEU A 97 -6.49 3.01 22.59
CA LEU A 97 -5.17 2.37 22.63
C LEU A 97 -4.90 1.62 21.33
N LEU A 98 -3.65 1.66 20.85
CA LEU A 98 -3.22 0.94 19.65
C LEU A 98 -3.39 -0.58 19.79
N GLU A 99 -3.22 -1.12 21.00
CA GLU A 99 -3.40 -2.56 21.29
C GLU A 99 -4.81 -3.06 20.93
N ASN A 100 -5.83 -2.21 21.14
CA ASN A 100 -7.24 -2.53 20.85
C ASN A 100 -7.68 -2.03 19.47
N HIS A 101 -6.78 -1.40 18.73
CA HIS A 101 -7.10 -0.81 17.43
C HIS A 101 -6.96 -1.84 16.31
N SER A 102 -7.77 -1.65 15.27
CA SER A 102 -7.67 -2.40 14.04
C SER A 102 -8.03 -1.45 12.91
N CYS A 103 -7.23 -1.44 11.85
CA CYS A 103 -7.57 -0.78 10.60
C CYS A 103 -7.58 -1.79 9.47
N ILE A 104 -8.08 -1.40 8.30
CA ILE A 104 -7.98 -2.22 7.09
C ILE A 104 -7.09 -1.44 6.12
N PRO A 105 -5.80 -1.80 5.99
CA PRO A 105 -4.93 -1.19 5.00
C PRO A 105 -5.54 -1.37 3.60
N VAL A 106 -5.80 -0.27 2.92
CA VAL A 106 -6.35 -0.26 1.56
C VAL A 106 -5.21 -0.53 0.59
N PRO A 107 -5.28 -1.57 -0.26
CA PRO A 107 -4.28 -1.79 -1.29
C PRO A 107 -4.26 -0.63 -2.27
N LEU A 108 -3.11 0.01 -2.40
CA LEU A 108 -2.80 1.00 -3.43
C LEU A 108 -2.22 0.35 -4.69
N THR A 109 -2.33 -0.97 -4.82
CA THR A 109 -1.93 -1.71 -6.01
C THR A 109 -3.19 -2.21 -6.72
N PRO A 110 -3.35 -1.93 -8.03
CA PRO A 110 -4.52 -2.35 -8.79
C PRO A 110 -4.62 -3.88 -8.83
N GLY A 111 -5.84 -4.41 -8.69
CA GLY A 111 -6.16 -5.83 -8.64
C GLY A 111 -5.74 -6.55 -7.35
N ALA A 112 -4.98 -5.90 -6.44
CA ALA A 112 -4.54 -6.51 -5.20
C ALA A 112 -5.68 -6.62 -4.16
N VAL A 113 -5.64 -7.67 -3.33
CA VAL A 113 -6.65 -7.94 -2.29
C VAL A 113 -5.99 -7.96 -0.91
N ALA A 114 -6.62 -7.29 0.06
CA ALA A 114 -6.11 -7.18 1.43
C ALA A 114 -6.20 -8.49 2.23
N ASP A 115 -7.17 -9.36 1.92
CA ASP A 115 -7.50 -10.58 2.69
C ASP A 115 -6.73 -11.83 2.21
N ALA A 116 -5.71 -11.65 1.38
CA ALA A 116 -4.94 -12.76 0.84
C ALA A 116 -3.78 -13.12 1.78
N ARG A 117 -3.40 -14.42 1.82
CA ARG A 117 -2.22 -14.89 2.56
C ARG A 117 -0.99 -14.13 2.06
N GLN A 118 -0.32 -13.45 2.98
CA GLN A 118 0.91 -12.73 2.72
C GLN A 118 2.06 -13.59 3.24
N ASP A 119 3.01 -13.89 2.38
CA ASP A 119 4.14 -14.72 2.76
C ASP A 119 5.19 -13.87 3.46
N ILE A 120 5.31 -12.61 3.01
CA ILE A 120 6.24 -11.66 3.57
C ILE A 120 5.74 -10.23 3.46
N SER A 121 5.92 -9.48 4.54
CA SER A 121 5.56 -8.07 4.59
C SER A 121 6.54 -7.22 5.37
N LEU A 122 6.65 -5.97 4.93
CA LEU A 122 7.29 -4.87 5.62
C LEU A 122 6.20 -3.87 6.00
N ALA A 123 6.09 -3.53 7.28
CA ALA A 123 5.20 -2.50 7.76
C ALA A 123 5.98 -1.26 8.20
N VAL A 124 5.44 -0.08 7.89
CA VAL A 124 5.90 1.21 8.40
C VAL A 124 4.78 1.84 9.19
N VAL A 125 4.94 1.90 10.51
CA VAL A 125 4.04 2.62 11.41
C VAL A 125 4.63 4.00 11.65
N ARG A 126 3.88 5.04 11.25
CA ARG A 126 4.33 6.42 11.30
C ARG A 126 3.43 7.28 12.17
N GLY A 127 4.03 8.10 13.04
CA GLY A 127 3.33 9.19 13.72
C GLY A 127 2.40 8.79 14.86
N CYS A 128 2.42 7.53 15.30
CA CYS A 128 1.55 7.07 16.38
C CYS A 128 1.93 7.73 17.71
N PRO A 129 1.00 8.45 18.39
CA PRO A 129 1.29 9.09 19.67
C PRO A 129 1.68 8.08 20.76
N GLN A 130 2.76 8.35 21.51
CA GLN A 130 3.29 7.43 22.50
C GLN A 130 2.29 7.13 23.64
N ASP A 131 1.48 8.12 24.01
CA ASP A 131 0.41 8.04 25.00
C ASP A 131 -0.78 7.17 24.56
N LEU A 132 -0.87 6.84 23.27
CA LEU A 132 -1.89 5.93 22.72
C LEU A 132 -1.31 4.55 22.39
N ILE A 133 0.01 4.38 22.37
CA ILE A 133 0.65 3.07 22.20
C ILE A 133 0.47 2.25 23.49
N SER A 134 0.76 2.83 24.65
CA SER A 134 0.59 2.17 25.95
C SER A 134 0.22 3.18 27.03
N ARG A 135 -0.86 2.90 27.79
CA ARG A 135 -1.32 3.71 28.95
C ARG A 135 -1.10 3.00 30.29
N LEU A 136 -0.61 1.77 30.31
CA LEU A 136 -0.32 1.05 31.54
C LEU A 136 0.96 1.60 32.20
N PRO A 137 1.16 1.44 33.52
CA PRO A 137 2.46 1.70 34.13
C PRO A 137 3.52 0.96 33.31
N ARG A 138 4.67 1.62 33.05
CA ARG A 138 5.77 1.17 32.18
C ARG A 138 6.37 -0.23 32.50
N SER A 139 5.78 -0.98 33.42
CA SER A 139 6.29 -2.21 34.02
C SER A 139 5.73 -3.51 33.45
N VAL A 140 4.77 -3.52 32.51
CA VAL A 140 4.14 -4.78 32.03
C VAL A 140 4.23 -5.03 30.52
N GLN A 141 4.24 -4.01 29.67
CA GLN A 141 4.27 -4.20 28.21
C GLN A 141 5.24 -3.22 27.54
N ASP A 142 6.13 -3.74 26.69
CA ASP A 142 7.02 -2.94 25.86
C ASP A 142 6.23 -2.24 24.73
N PRO A 143 6.32 -0.90 24.59
CA PRO A 143 5.65 -0.18 23.49
C PRO A 143 6.07 -0.67 22.09
N GLY A 144 7.27 -1.26 21.94
CA GLY A 144 7.68 -1.89 20.69
C GLY A 144 6.87 -3.13 20.37
N GLU A 145 6.66 -4.00 21.35
CA GLU A 145 5.83 -5.20 21.21
C GLU A 145 4.38 -4.88 20.82
N VAL A 146 3.77 -3.84 21.42
CA VAL A 146 2.40 -3.42 21.07
C VAL A 146 2.30 -3.00 19.60
N VAL A 147 3.25 -2.18 19.13
CA VAL A 147 3.28 -1.74 17.73
C VAL A 147 3.54 -2.92 16.79
N HIS A 148 4.42 -3.84 17.18
CA HIS A 148 4.69 -5.05 16.40
C HIS A 148 3.45 -5.92 16.26
N ARG A 149 2.76 -6.23 17.36
CA ARG A 149 1.53 -7.03 17.35
C ARG A 149 0.43 -6.36 16.52
N PHE A 150 0.29 -5.05 16.64
CA PHE A 150 -0.62 -4.27 15.81
C PHE A 150 -0.28 -4.41 14.32
N ALA A 151 0.96 -4.13 13.93
CA ALA A 151 1.39 -4.18 12.53
C ALA A 151 1.29 -5.60 11.95
N ASP A 152 1.67 -6.62 12.72
CA ASP A 152 1.61 -8.01 12.30
C ASP A 152 0.17 -8.47 12.06
N LYS A 153 -0.75 -8.09 12.95
CA LYS A 153 -2.19 -8.29 12.74
C LYS A 153 -2.67 -7.60 11.46
N MET A 154 -2.23 -6.38 11.16
CA MET A 154 -2.62 -5.66 9.94
C MET A 154 -2.00 -6.27 8.67
N CYS A 155 -0.89 -6.99 8.81
CA CYS A 155 -0.22 -7.71 7.73
C CYS A 155 -0.67 -9.18 7.58
N GLY A 156 -1.67 -9.63 8.35
CA GLY A 156 -2.16 -11.01 8.29
C GLY A 156 -1.21 -12.05 8.89
N GLY A 157 -0.30 -11.67 9.79
CA GLY A 157 0.65 -12.56 10.47
C GLY A 157 1.96 -12.83 9.72
N GLY A 158 2.17 -12.17 8.58
CA GLY A 158 3.37 -12.32 7.74
C GLY A 158 4.40 -11.20 7.92
N LEU A 159 4.50 -10.57 9.09
CA LEU A 159 5.41 -9.44 9.29
C LEU A 159 6.87 -9.89 9.42
N ALA A 160 7.69 -9.55 8.43
CA ALA A 160 9.13 -9.78 8.46
C ALA A 160 9.90 -8.56 9.00
N TRP A 161 9.41 -7.36 8.70
CA TRP A 161 10.04 -6.12 9.18
C TRP A 161 9.04 -5.07 9.61
N LEU A 162 9.38 -4.41 10.71
CA LEU A 162 8.66 -3.27 11.23
C LEU A 162 9.58 -2.05 11.29
N MET A 163 9.17 -0.96 10.64
CA MET A 163 9.82 0.35 10.75
C MET A 163 8.92 1.29 11.53
N ARG A 164 9.49 1.96 12.53
CA ARG A 164 8.76 2.91 13.38
C ARG A 164 9.27 4.33 13.13
N VAL A 165 8.43 5.14 12.52
CA VAL A 165 8.73 6.55 12.24
C VAL A 165 7.97 7.41 13.24
N GLU A 166 8.67 8.19 14.07
CA GLU A 166 8.02 8.97 15.13
C GLU A 166 7.21 10.16 14.60
N ASN A 167 7.70 10.82 13.56
CA ASN A 167 7.07 12.03 13.03
C ASN A 167 5.87 11.67 12.13
N PRO A 168 4.66 12.17 12.42
CA PRO A 168 3.50 11.97 11.55
C PRO A 168 3.68 12.66 10.20
N THR A 169 2.90 12.22 9.21
CA THR A 169 2.83 12.88 7.90
C THR A 169 2.26 14.27 8.07
N ARG A 170 2.95 15.29 7.53
CA ARG A 170 2.49 16.67 7.59
C ARG A 170 1.62 16.96 6.37
N THR A 171 0.38 17.36 6.60
CA THR A 171 -0.61 17.71 5.57
C THR A 171 -0.83 19.22 5.48
N ALA A 172 0.24 20.00 5.73
CA ALA A 172 0.21 21.45 5.66
C ALA A 172 0.12 21.97 4.21
N ASN A 173 -0.16 23.27 4.06
CA ASN A 173 -0.22 24.09 2.84
C ASN A 173 -0.10 23.34 1.51
N GLY A 174 -1.22 23.22 0.78
CA GLY A 174 -1.23 22.52 -0.50
C GLY A 174 -1.38 21.01 -0.35
N PHE A 175 -1.97 20.53 0.75
CA PHE A 175 -2.58 19.20 0.81
C PHE A 175 -4.10 19.33 0.54
N PRO A 176 -4.71 18.45 -0.26
CA PRO A 176 -6.13 18.55 -0.57
C PRO A 176 -6.99 18.30 0.67
N ALA A 177 -8.14 18.97 0.73
CA ALA A 177 -9.11 18.83 1.83
C ALA A 177 -9.93 17.52 1.70
N ILE A 178 -9.26 16.37 1.87
CA ILE A 178 -9.86 15.03 1.71
C ILE A 178 -10.30 14.38 3.02
N PHE A 179 -9.87 14.88 4.17
CA PHE A 179 -10.23 14.27 5.46
C PHE A 179 -11.65 14.65 5.85
N ASP A 180 -12.42 13.65 6.29
CA ASP A 180 -13.76 13.89 6.83
C ASP A 180 -13.73 14.70 8.14
N GLU A 181 -14.92 15.05 8.62
CA GLU A 181 -15.10 15.87 9.81
C GLU A 181 -14.78 15.13 11.12
N ALA A 182 -14.71 13.79 11.13
CA ALA A 182 -14.36 13.03 12.33
C ALA A 182 -12.85 13.03 12.60
N VAL A 183 -12.04 13.31 11.58
CA VAL A 183 -10.58 13.40 11.73
C VAL A 183 -10.21 14.67 12.48
N THR A 184 -9.35 14.59 13.50
CA THR A 184 -8.91 15.77 14.26
C THR A 184 -7.74 16.46 13.58
N PRO A 185 -7.31 17.66 14.03
CA PRO A 185 -6.10 18.31 13.50
C PRO A 185 -4.83 17.45 13.62
N ARG A 186 -4.84 16.47 14.53
CA ARG A 186 -3.76 15.50 14.77
C ARG A 186 -3.97 14.16 14.05
N GLY A 187 -4.98 14.06 13.18
CA GLY A 187 -5.22 12.85 12.37
C GLY A 187 -5.80 11.68 13.16
N LEU A 188 -6.34 11.93 14.35
CA LEU A 188 -7.02 10.96 15.20
C LEU A 188 -8.53 11.03 14.97
N ILE A 189 -9.28 10.01 15.39
CA ILE A 189 -10.73 9.96 15.19
C ILE A 189 -11.45 10.44 16.44
N SER A 190 -12.27 11.48 16.29
CA SER A 190 -13.13 12.01 17.35
C SER A 190 -14.59 11.60 17.15
N LYS A 191 -15.35 11.58 18.25
CA LYS A 191 -16.81 11.46 18.21
C LYS A 191 -17.49 12.79 17.87
N HIS A 192 -16.77 13.90 18.05
CA HIS A 192 -17.27 15.23 17.78
C HIS A 192 -16.70 15.71 16.43
N PRO A 193 -17.51 16.36 15.58
CA PRO A 193 -17.02 16.90 14.33
C PRO A 193 -15.97 17.97 14.59
N ARG A 194 -14.89 17.94 13.81
CA ARG A 194 -13.84 18.97 13.76
C ARG A 194 -14.49 20.31 13.44
N GLU A 195 -14.01 21.37 14.12
CA GLU A 195 -14.46 22.73 13.87
C GLU A 195 -14.32 23.11 12.38
N LYS A 196 -15.30 23.86 11.88
CA LYS A 196 -15.28 24.36 10.50
C LYS A 196 -14.03 25.20 10.26
N ASN A 197 -13.45 25.08 9.08
CA ASN A 197 -12.21 25.76 8.66
C ASN A 197 -10.94 25.33 9.42
N THR A 198 -11.01 24.33 10.28
CA THR A 198 -9.82 23.71 10.86
C THR A 198 -9.39 22.55 9.97
N GLY A 199 -8.15 22.60 9.46
CA GLY A 199 -7.56 21.54 8.65
C GLY A 199 -7.00 20.39 9.48
N VAL A 200 -6.62 19.31 8.81
CA VAL A 200 -5.77 18.25 9.40
C VAL A 200 -4.33 18.60 9.10
N ALA A 201 -3.49 18.68 10.13
CA ALA A 201 -2.10 19.12 9.98
C ALA A 201 -1.10 17.97 10.09
N LEU A 202 -1.41 16.99 10.94
CA LEU A 202 -0.55 15.83 11.22
C LEU A 202 -1.39 14.57 11.10
N VAL A 203 -0.86 13.56 10.42
CA VAL A 203 -1.59 12.32 10.17
C VAL A 203 -0.73 11.11 10.52
N PRO A 204 -1.11 10.30 11.52
CA PRO A 204 -0.52 8.99 11.72
C PRO A 204 -0.97 8.05 10.60
N SER A 205 -0.10 7.14 10.21
CA SER A 205 -0.38 6.22 9.10
C SER A 205 0.28 4.87 9.28
N LEU A 206 -0.30 3.86 8.65
CA LEU A 206 0.32 2.55 8.43
C LEU A 206 0.51 2.35 6.92
N VAL A 207 1.70 1.91 6.52
CA VAL A 207 1.97 1.46 5.15
C VAL A 207 2.53 0.05 5.22
N CYS A 208 2.02 -0.84 4.37
CA CYS A 208 2.50 -2.21 4.26
C CYS A 208 2.96 -2.46 2.82
N VAL A 209 4.14 -3.04 2.66
CA VAL A 209 4.60 -3.60 1.38
C VAL A 209 4.64 -5.10 1.53
N GLN A 210 3.91 -5.80 0.67
CA GLN A 210 3.60 -7.21 0.85
C GLN A 210 3.82 -7.97 -0.45
N SER A 211 4.26 -9.22 -0.33
CA SER A 211 4.38 -10.17 -1.43
C SER A 211 3.70 -11.48 -1.05
N GLY A 212 2.77 -11.91 -1.89
CA GLY A 212 1.96 -13.11 -1.65
C GLY A 212 0.83 -13.23 -2.67
N SER A 213 -0.07 -14.17 -2.43
CA SER A 213 -1.20 -14.50 -3.30
C SER A 213 -2.09 -13.29 -3.67
N GLY A 214 -2.17 -12.29 -2.78
CA GLY A 214 -2.93 -11.06 -3.02
C GLY A 214 -2.43 -10.24 -4.21
N THR A 215 -1.13 -10.34 -4.52
CA THR A 215 -0.50 -9.66 -5.65
C THR A 215 -0.75 -10.39 -6.97
N ALA A 216 -0.93 -11.71 -6.94
CA ALA A 216 -1.17 -12.56 -8.12
C ALA A 216 -2.44 -12.15 -8.88
N ARG A 217 -3.50 -11.80 -8.15
CA ARG A 217 -4.79 -11.44 -8.74
C ARG A 217 -4.70 -10.26 -9.72
N GLY A 218 -3.87 -9.26 -9.41
CA GLY A 218 -3.65 -8.14 -10.32
C GLY A 218 -2.97 -8.56 -11.63
N LEU A 219 -2.03 -9.49 -11.56
CA LEU A 219 -1.39 -10.06 -12.75
C LEU A 219 -2.39 -10.92 -13.55
N GLN A 220 -3.20 -11.73 -12.87
CA GLN A 220 -4.27 -12.53 -13.50
C GLN A 220 -5.30 -11.64 -14.21
N GLU A 221 -5.67 -10.49 -13.64
CA GLU A 221 -6.55 -9.52 -14.29
C GLU A 221 -5.94 -9.01 -15.59
N VAL A 222 -4.64 -8.66 -15.57
CA VAL A 222 -3.90 -8.22 -16.76
C VAL A 222 -3.83 -9.32 -17.82
N VAL A 223 -3.59 -10.58 -17.42
CA VAL A 223 -3.57 -11.70 -18.36
C VAL A 223 -4.94 -11.93 -18.97
N HIS A 224 -6.00 -11.96 -18.15
CA HIS A 224 -7.36 -12.18 -18.63
C HIS A 224 -7.80 -11.10 -19.62
N ALA A 225 -7.57 -9.83 -19.29
CA ALA A 225 -7.86 -8.72 -20.20
C ALA A 225 -7.02 -8.83 -21.47
N GLY A 226 -5.71 -9.10 -21.36
CA GLY A 226 -4.78 -9.24 -22.47
C GLY A 226 -5.15 -10.36 -23.44
N SER A 227 -5.56 -11.52 -22.94
CA SER A 227 -5.97 -12.69 -23.73
C SER A 227 -7.24 -12.44 -24.55
N SER A 228 -8.08 -11.50 -24.12
CA SER A 228 -9.31 -11.12 -24.83
C SER A 228 -9.09 -10.09 -25.95
N LEU A 229 -7.89 -9.49 -26.03
CA LEU A 229 -7.58 -8.44 -27.00
C LEU A 229 -7.14 -9.02 -28.34
N ASP A 230 -7.81 -8.57 -29.41
CA ASP A 230 -7.33 -8.76 -30.78
C ASP A 230 -6.45 -7.58 -31.20
N LEU A 231 -5.13 -7.79 -31.16
CA LEU A 231 -4.14 -6.76 -31.50
C LEU A 231 -4.28 -6.21 -32.92
N GLN A 232 -4.83 -6.99 -33.86
CA GLN A 232 -5.01 -6.54 -35.24
C GLN A 232 -6.03 -5.39 -35.32
N ARG A 233 -6.93 -5.29 -34.34
CA ARG A 233 -7.89 -4.17 -34.23
C ARG A 233 -7.26 -2.88 -33.71
N PHE A 234 -6.05 -2.94 -33.14
CA PHE A 234 -5.36 -1.78 -32.57
C PHE A 234 -4.27 -1.27 -33.52
N HIS A 235 -4.69 -0.68 -34.65
CA HIS A 235 -3.78 -0.24 -35.71
C HIS A 235 -2.66 0.71 -35.24
N ARG A 236 -2.90 1.52 -34.20
CA ARG A 236 -1.86 2.39 -33.61
C ARG A 236 -0.72 1.60 -32.97
N CYS A 237 -1.00 0.45 -32.35
CA CYS A 237 0.02 -0.42 -31.76
C CYS A 237 0.86 -1.09 -32.84
N THR A 238 0.23 -1.57 -33.91
CA THR A 238 0.95 -2.19 -35.04
C THR A 238 1.79 -1.16 -35.80
N LEU A 239 1.28 0.05 -36.01
CA LEU A 239 2.05 1.16 -36.61
C LEU A 239 3.26 1.58 -35.76
N ALA A 240 3.14 1.47 -34.43
CA ALA A 240 4.24 1.71 -33.50
C ALA A 240 5.25 0.54 -33.43
N GLY A 241 5.10 -0.49 -34.28
CA GLY A 241 6.00 -1.64 -34.35
C GLY A 241 5.72 -2.73 -33.31
N THR A 242 4.55 -2.75 -32.67
CA THR A 242 4.18 -3.86 -31.78
C THR A 242 3.73 -5.06 -32.61
N GLU A 243 4.56 -6.10 -32.63
CA GLU A 243 4.24 -7.34 -33.31
C GLU A 243 3.27 -8.21 -32.47
N PRO A 244 2.30 -8.90 -33.10
CA PRO A 244 1.36 -9.78 -32.40
C PRO A 244 2.05 -10.88 -31.58
N ASP A 245 3.15 -11.43 -32.09
CA ASP A 245 3.89 -12.50 -31.41
C ASP A 245 4.65 -11.97 -30.20
N ALA A 246 5.26 -10.78 -30.30
CA ALA A 246 5.88 -10.10 -29.15
C ALA A 246 4.87 -9.80 -28.02
N PHE A 247 3.61 -9.50 -28.37
CA PHE A 247 2.56 -9.34 -27.36
C PHE A 247 2.15 -10.64 -26.69
N LYS A 248 2.02 -11.73 -27.45
CA LYS A 248 1.75 -13.06 -26.90
C LYS A 248 2.88 -13.50 -25.96
N GLU A 249 4.13 -13.29 -26.36
CA GLU A 249 5.29 -13.57 -25.52
C GLU A 249 5.25 -12.76 -24.21
N ALA A 250 4.97 -11.46 -24.31
CA ALA A 250 4.83 -10.61 -23.13
C ALA A 250 3.66 -11.04 -22.23
N LEU A 251 2.57 -11.55 -22.80
CA LEU A 251 1.42 -12.05 -22.04
C LEU A 251 1.75 -13.35 -21.32
N ASN A 252 2.46 -14.28 -21.99
CA ASN A 252 2.95 -15.51 -21.39
C ASN A 252 3.91 -15.22 -20.22
N ALA A 253 4.83 -14.27 -20.38
CA ALA A 253 5.73 -13.86 -19.29
C ALA A 253 4.97 -13.31 -18.07
N VAL A 254 3.83 -12.63 -18.26
CA VAL A 254 2.99 -12.16 -17.15
C VAL A 254 2.21 -13.32 -16.51
N GLN A 255 1.77 -14.30 -17.30
CA GLN A 255 1.11 -15.51 -16.79
C GLN A 255 2.07 -16.40 -15.98
N GLU A 256 3.32 -16.54 -16.43
CA GLU A 256 4.40 -17.21 -15.68
C GLU A 256 4.64 -16.48 -14.36
N LEU A 257 4.84 -15.15 -14.42
CA LEU A 257 5.02 -14.35 -13.21
C LEU A 257 3.84 -14.49 -12.23
N ALA A 258 2.60 -14.54 -12.71
CA ALA A 258 1.44 -14.74 -11.84
C ALA A 258 1.48 -16.11 -11.12
N SER A 259 1.98 -17.14 -11.81
CA SER A 259 2.06 -18.51 -11.28
C SER A 259 3.11 -18.64 -10.17
N ASP A 260 4.15 -17.82 -10.18
CA ASP A 260 5.18 -17.76 -9.10
C ASP A 260 4.60 -17.35 -7.73
N TYR A 261 3.40 -16.75 -7.70
CA TYR A 261 2.69 -16.40 -6.46
C TYR A 261 1.79 -17.53 -5.95
N ASP A 262 1.32 -18.42 -6.83
CA ASP A 262 0.52 -19.59 -6.46
C ASP A 262 1.38 -20.75 -5.93
N LEU A 263 2.66 -20.79 -6.34
CA LEU A 263 3.67 -21.77 -5.90
C LEU A 263 4.23 -21.50 -4.49
N GLY A 264 3.71 -20.50 -3.77
CA GLY A 264 4.10 -20.22 -2.39
C GLY A 264 3.61 -21.31 -1.43
N LEU A 265 4.54 -22.11 -0.92
CA LEU A 265 4.34 -23.07 0.18
C LEU A 265 3.74 -22.39 1.44
#